data_AF-A0A8S3WK28-F1
#
_entry.id   AF-A0A8S3WK28-F1
#
_cell.length_a   1.000
_cell.length_b   1.000
_cell.length_c   1.000
_cell.angle_alpha   90.00
_cell.angle_beta   90.00
_cell.angle_gamma   90.00
#
_symmetry.space_group_name_H-M   'P 1'
#
loop_
_entity.id
_entity.type
_entity.pdbx_description
1 polymer ?
#
loop_
_entity_poly.entity_id
_entity_poly.type
_entity_poly.pdbx_seq_one_letter_code
_entity_poly.pdbx_strand_id
1 'polypeptide(L)'
;MARYKSFEVGLYNNAGSIRSKIDEFQVALLRDSADIMAINETWLQTGDDVSAPLVPRYSFRHIPGSCNMSRTRGEGVGFYIRLGVSARSCPHINKFTEVEQQWISVTINKTRILIGTAYRPQWVNVDNFLGSLTDTLTSQTNFDYFILLGDFNINILDTNDSKTLRPKQFLTYTNSSNCISEPTHFTRDSATLIELVITDARVTNTFVKHTPKLGGHAFVLVDFHFKKPKIAPIQQIIRPIKSINMLAFLSDLEAINWDTIIGFSCVNQMVSEFSKKKFGII
;
A
#
# COMPACT_ATOMS: atom_id res chain seq x y z
N MET A 1 6.19 27.12 15.18
CA MET A 1 5.98 25.84 15.89
C MET A 1 6.49 24.70 15.03
N ALA A 2 7.48 23.93 15.48
CA ALA A 2 7.94 22.76 14.74
C ALA A 2 6.81 21.71 14.71
N ARG A 3 6.35 21.33 13.51
CA ARG A 3 5.47 20.17 13.33
C ARG A 3 6.14 18.97 14.00
N TYR A 4 5.56 18.48 15.09
CA TYR A 4 5.87 17.12 15.56
C TYR A 4 5.59 16.20 14.36
N LYS A 5 6.63 15.53 13.85
CA LYS A 5 6.44 14.55 12.79
C LYS A 5 5.78 13.34 13.45
N SER A 6 4.47 13.19 13.26
CA SER A 6 3.68 11.99 13.56
C SER A 6 4.18 10.82 12.72
N PHE A 7 3.90 9.60 13.20
CA PHE A 7 4.01 8.39 12.38
C PHE A 7 2.73 8.27 11.56
N GLU A 8 2.86 8.29 10.24
CA GLU A 8 1.72 8.30 9.33
C GLU A 8 1.57 6.95 8.64
N VAL A 9 0.38 6.35 8.74
CA VAL A 9 0.03 5.13 8.03
C VAL A 9 -1.13 5.45 7.08
N GLY A 10 -1.09 4.89 5.88
CA GLY A 10 -2.17 5.04 4.92
C GLY A 10 -2.68 3.73 4.36
N LEU A 11 -3.83 3.82 3.70
CA LEU A 11 -4.48 2.75 2.98
C LEU A 11 -4.87 3.27 1.59
N TYR A 12 -4.53 2.49 0.58
CA TYR A 12 -4.98 2.67 -0.78
C TYR A 12 -5.57 1.35 -1.29
N ASN A 13 -6.88 1.37 -1.56
CA ASN A 13 -7.54 0.27 -2.22
C ASN A 13 -7.53 0.53 -3.74
N ASN A 14 -6.97 -0.41 -4.49
CA ASN A 14 -6.87 -0.26 -5.92
C ASN A 14 -7.88 -1.11 -6.67
N ALA A 15 -9.08 -0.55 -6.84
CA ALA A 15 -10.12 -1.12 -7.69
C ALA A 15 -9.61 -1.36 -9.12
N GLY A 16 -9.16 -2.58 -9.39
CA GLY A 16 -8.77 -3.06 -10.71
C GLY A 16 -7.28 -3.11 -11.05
N SER A 17 -6.39 -3.35 -10.07
CA SER A 17 -4.95 -3.63 -10.21
C SER A 17 -3.99 -2.47 -10.02
N ILE A 18 -2.94 -2.72 -9.22
CA ILE A 18 -1.76 -1.86 -9.02
C ILE A 18 -1.01 -1.47 -10.28
N ARG A 19 -1.27 -2.16 -11.40
CA ARG A 19 -0.65 -1.88 -12.69
C ARG A 19 -1.37 -0.84 -13.54
N SER A 20 -2.64 -0.57 -13.25
CA SER A 20 -3.47 0.27 -14.13
C SER A 20 -3.30 1.78 -13.91
N LYS A 21 -2.86 2.19 -12.71
CA LYS A 21 -2.79 3.59 -12.26
C LYS A 21 -1.46 3.88 -11.54
N ILE A 22 -0.37 3.40 -12.12
CA ILE A 22 0.98 3.45 -11.55
C ILE A 22 1.40 4.89 -11.24
N ASP A 23 1.25 5.78 -12.21
CA ASP A 23 1.74 7.15 -12.11
C ASP A 23 0.96 7.94 -11.07
N GLU A 24 -0.37 7.85 -11.08
CA GLU A 24 -1.20 8.56 -10.12
C GLU A 24 -1.00 8.04 -8.69
N PHE A 25 -0.85 6.72 -8.52
CA PHE A 25 -0.50 6.13 -7.23
C PHE A 25 0.88 6.61 -6.75
N GLN A 26 1.89 6.57 -7.61
CA GLN A 26 3.24 7.06 -7.28
C GLN A 26 3.22 8.54 -6.87
N VAL A 27 2.53 9.38 -7.65
CA VAL A 27 2.41 10.81 -7.34
C VAL A 27 1.70 11.03 -6.01
N ALA A 28 0.60 10.32 -5.74
CA ALA A 28 -0.12 10.42 -4.48
C ALA A 28 0.75 10.01 -3.28
N LEU A 29 1.40 8.84 -3.37
CA LEU A 29 2.25 8.32 -2.30
C LEU A 29 3.50 9.19 -2.06
N LEU A 30 4.09 9.76 -3.12
CA LEU A 30 5.25 10.66 -2.99
C LEU A 30 4.86 12.03 -2.43
N ARG A 31 3.67 12.54 -2.78
CA ARG A 31 3.14 13.81 -2.27
C ARG A 31 2.83 13.73 -0.78
N ASP A 32 2.12 12.69 -0.37
CA ASP A 32 1.64 12.57 1.01
C ASP A 32 2.74 11.98 1.93
N SER A 33 3.60 11.12 1.38
CA SER A 33 4.84 10.64 2.01
C SER A 33 4.67 9.85 3.32
N ALA A 34 3.59 9.07 3.38
CA ALA A 34 3.28 8.13 4.46
C ALA A 34 4.48 7.25 4.83
N ASP A 35 4.60 6.88 6.10
CA ASP A 35 5.68 6.00 6.53
C ASP A 35 5.42 4.55 6.10
N ILE A 36 4.15 4.15 6.12
CA ILE A 36 3.66 2.85 5.65
C ILE A 36 2.36 3.07 4.89
N MET A 37 2.25 2.48 3.71
CA MET A 37 1.06 2.50 2.89
C MET A 37 0.59 1.07 2.65
N ALA A 38 -0.55 0.71 3.22
CA ALA A 38 -1.24 -0.54 2.97
C ALA A 38 -1.92 -0.49 1.59
N ILE A 39 -1.82 -1.59 0.85
CA ILE A 39 -2.46 -1.77 -0.45
C ILE A 39 -3.40 -2.97 -0.37
N ASN A 40 -4.65 -2.77 -0.76
CA ASN A 40 -5.58 -3.86 -1.04
C ASN A 40 -5.81 -3.96 -2.55
N GLU A 41 -6.13 -5.16 -3.01
CA GLU A 41 -6.27 -5.46 -4.44
C GLU A 41 -5.00 -5.11 -5.23
N THR A 42 -3.89 -5.78 -4.91
CA THR A 42 -2.64 -5.68 -5.69
C THR A 42 -2.78 -6.28 -7.09
N TRP A 43 -3.57 -7.35 -7.25
CA TRP A 43 -3.68 -8.16 -8.47
C TRP A 43 -2.33 -8.75 -8.94
N LEU A 44 -1.42 -9.02 -7.99
CA LEU A 44 -0.09 -9.57 -8.25
C LEU A 44 -0.03 -11.06 -7.88
N GLN A 45 0.69 -11.84 -8.69
CA GLN A 45 0.90 -13.28 -8.43
C GLN A 45 2.20 -13.53 -7.68
N THR A 46 2.36 -14.74 -7.15
CA THR A 46 3.62 -15.19 -6.56
C THR A 46 4.76 -15.07 -7.57
N GLY A 47 5.81 -14.34 -7.20
CA GLY A 47 6.96 -14.08 -8.08
C GLY A 47 6.77 -12.93 -9.07
N ASP A 48 5.62 -12.25 -9.04
CA ASP A 48 5.30 -11.11 -9.90
C ASP A 48 5.49 -9.75 -9.20
N ASP A 49 6.30 -9.72 -8.15
CA ASP A 49 6.60 -8.52 -7.36
C ASP A 49 7.32 -7.45 -8.20
N VAL A 50 8.04 -7.87 -9.25
CA VAL A 50 8.71 -6.99 -10.22
C VAL A 50 7.72 -6.13 -11.02
N SER A 51 6.47 -6.57 -11.13
CA SER A 51 5.41 -5.83 -11.81
C SER A 51 4.72 -4.79 -10.92
N ALA A 52 5.06 -4.74 -9.63
CA ALA A 52 4.58 -3.69 -8.75
C ALA A 52 5.24 -2.33 -9.10
N PRO A 53 4.52 -1.20 -8.97
CA PRO A 53 5.11 0.13 -9.11
C PRO A 53 6.37 0.30 -8.27
N LEU A 54 7.48 0.64 -8.93
CA LEU A 54 8.70 1.06 -8.26
C LEU A 54 8.52 2.48 -7.74
N VAL A 55 8.20 2.63 -6.45
CA VAL A 55 8.04 3.94 -5.83
C VAL A 55 9.37 4.37 -5.20
N PRO A 56 9.97 5.50 -5.62
CA PRO A 56 11.20 5.99 -5.02
C PRO A 56 11.08 6.16 -3.51
N ARG A 57 12.09 5.71 -2.76
CA ARG A 57 12.16 5.76 -1.29
C ARG A 57 11.20 4.84 -0.55
N TYR A 58 10.58 3.88 -1.24
CA TYR A 58 9.80 2.81 -0.61
C TYR A 58 10.33 1.44 -1.02
N SER A 59 10.13 0.48 -0.14
CA SER A 59 10.26 -0.94 -0.41
C SER A 59 8.87 -1.56 -0.38
N PHE A 60 8.53 -2.37 -1.38
CA PHE A 60 7.26 -3.07 -1.45
C PHE A 60 7.40 -4.46 -0.83
N ARG A 61 6.43 -4.85 0.00
CA ARG A 61 6.28 -6.21 0.54
C ARG A 61 4.85 -6.66 0.28
N HIS A 62 4.68 -7.90 -0.13
CA HIS A 62 3.42 -8.37 -0.67
C HIS A 62 3.15 -9.81 -0.25
N ILE A 63 1.88 -10.13 -0.01
CA ILE A 63 1.38 -11.50 0.03
C ILE A 63 0.40 -11.66 -1.14
N PRO A 64 0.70 -12.53 -2.11
CA PRO A 64 -0.22 -12.79 -3.22
C PRO A 64 -1.51 -13.42 -2.71
N GLY A 65 -2.62 -13.08 -3.38
CA GLY A 65 -3.91 -13.69 -3.10
C GLY A 65 -3.91 -15.21 -3.30
N SER A 66 -4.77 -15.91 -2.56
CA SER A 66 -4.88 -17.36 -2.65
C SER A 66 -5.37 -17.78 -4.04
N CYS A 67 -4.55 -18.50 -4.79
CA CYS A 67 -4.86 -19.01 -6.13
C CYS A 67 -5.69 -20.31 -6.15
N ASN A 68 -6.13 -20.78 -4.97
CA ASN A 68 -6.71 -22.12 -4.81
C ASN A 68 -8.19 -22.26 -5.22
N MET A 69 -8.87 -21.19 -5.62
CA MET A 69 -10.18 -21.30 -6.25
C MET A 69 -10.09 -20.83 -7.70
N SER A 70 -10.66 -21.62 -8.61
CA SER A 70 -10.61 -21.47 -10.08
C SER A 70 -11.31 -20.22 -10.65
N ARG A 71 -11.30 -19.11 -9.92
CA ARG A 71 -11.91 -17.85 -10.29
C ARG A 71 -10.93 -16.71 -10.02
N THR A 72 -10.34 -16.25 -11.12
CA THR A 72 -9.76 -14.91 -11.35
C THR A 72 -8.68 -14.44 -10.39
N ARG A 73 -7.45 -14.28 -10.93
CA ARG A 73 -6.33 -13.42 -10.49
C ARG A 73 -6.38 -12.95 -9.03
N GLY A 74 -5.51 -13.51 -8.18
CA GLY A 74 -5.41 -13.19 -6.75
C GLY A 74 -5.39 -11.69 -6.48
N GLU A 75 -6.32 -11.25 -5.62
CA GLU A 75 -6.57 -9.85 -5.32
C GLU A 75 -5.41 -9.30 -4.48
N GLY A 76 -4.91 -10.04 -3.50
CA GLY A 76 -3.64 -9.79 -2.82
C GLY A 76 -3.59 -8.52 -1.98
N VAL A 77 -2.72 -8.54 -0.96
CA VAL A 77 -2.50 -7.39 -0.08
C VAL A 77 -1.01 -7.11 0.11
N GLY A 78 -0.66 -5.85 0.33
CA GLY A 78 0.74 -5.44 0.40
C GLY A 78 0.99 -4.18 1.23
N PHE A 79 2.27 -3.90 1.45
CA PHE A 79 2.74 -2.68 2.08
C PHE A 79 3.85 -2.03 1.24
N TYR A 80 3.70 -0.75 0.96
CA TYR A 80 4.84 0.12 0.65
C TYR A 80 5.37 0.70 1.95
N ILE A 81 6.62 0.39 2.26
CA ILE A 81 7.29 0.76 3.51
C ILE A 81 8.38 1.75 3.16
N ARG A 82 8.32 2.95 3.74
CA ARG A 82 9.31 3.99 3.50
C ARG A 82 10.70 3.54 3.94
N LEU A 83 11.70 3.76 3.10
CA LEU A 83 13.08 3.40 3.43
C LEU A 83 13.53 4.09 4.73
N GLY A 84 14.15 3.30 5.61
CA GLY A 84 14.55 3.69 6.97
C GLY A 84 13.48 3.47 8.05
N VAL A 85 12.26 3.08 7.68
CA VAL A 85 11.31 2.46 8.63
C VAL A 85 11.67 0.98 8.77
N SER A 86 12.07 0.58 9.98
CA SER A 86 12.38 -0.83 10.27
C SER A 86 11.09 -1.58 10.55
N ALA A 87 10.65 -2.35 9.56
CA ALA A 87 9.49 -3.22 9.65
C ALA A 87 9.89 -4.69 9.47
N ARG A 88 9.26 -5.60 10.21
CA ARG A 88 9.48 -7.06 10.09
C ARG A 88 8.16 -7.76 9.82
N SER A 89 8.14 -8.72 8.90
CA SER A 89 6.94 -9.50 8.64
C SER A 89 6.54 -10.32 9.87
N CYS A 90 5.24 -10.37 10.15
CA CYS A 90 4.66 -11.15 11.24
C CYS A 90 3.80 -12.27 10.64
N PRO A 91 3.94 -13.52 11.15
CA PRO A 91 3.05 -14.60 10.74
C PRO A 91 1.62 -14.33 11.22
N HIS A 92 0.65 -14.85 10.48
CA HIS A 92 -0.76 -14.80 10.85
C HIS A 92 -1.35 -16.22 10.81
N ILE A 93 -2.46 -16.42 11.52
CA ILE A 93 -3.14 -17.71 11.54
C ILE A 93 -3.99 -17.81 10.26
N ASN A 94 -3.52 -18.62 9.31
CA ASN A 94 -4.21 -18.86 8.06
C ASN A 94 -5.25 -19.99 8.20
N LYS A 95 -6.28 -19.75 9.03
CA LYS A 95 -7.40 -20.68 9.23
C LYS A 95 -8.37 -20.66 8.05
N PHE A 96 -8.56 -19.49 7.44
CA PHE A 96 -9.47 -19.23 6.34
C PHE A 96 -8.68 -18.72 5.14
N THR A 97 -8.45 -19.58 4.15
CA THR A 97 -7.60 -19.27 2.99
C THR A 97 -8.18 -18.22 2.04
N GLU A 98 -9.48 -17.95 2.17
CA GLU A 98 -10.20 -16.90 1.45
C GLU A 98 -9.98 -15.50 2.05
N VAL A 99 -9.36 -15.40 3.23
CA VAL A 99 -9.08 -14.13 3.90
C VAL A 99 -7.66 -13.68 3.54
N GLU A 100 -7.57 -12.61 2.78
CA GLU A 100 -6.29 -12.02 2.42
C GLU A 100 -5.85 -11.04 3.49
N GLN A 101 -4.73 -11.33 4.16
CA GLN A 101 -4.17 -10.46 5.18
C GLN A 101 -2.64 -10.53 5.21
N GLN A 102 -2.02 -9.41 5.57
CA GLN A 102 -0.59 -9.31 5.80
C GLN A 102 -0.33 -8.48 7.05
N TRP A 103 0.66 -8.91 7.84
CA TRP A 103 1.02 -8.26 9.08
C TRP A 103 2.51 -7.97 9.13
N ILE A 104 2.85 -6.80 9.65
CA ILE A 104 4.21 -6.36 9.92
C ILE A 104 4.29 -5.78 11.33
N SER A 105 5.46 -5.87 11.94
CA SER A 105 5.78 -5.20 13.20
C SER A 105 6.71 -4.04 12.96
N VAL A 106 6.48 -2.95 13.69
CA VAL A 106 7.34 -1.76 13.71
C VAL A 106 7.63 -1.42 15.16
N THR A 107 8.88 -1.09 15.47
CA THR A 107 9.25 -0.59 16.79
C THR A 107 9.59 0.89 16.70
N ILE A 108 8.84 1.74 17.41
CA ILE A 108 9.04 3.19 17.46
C ILE A 108 9.32 3.57 18.92
N ASN A 109 10.54 4.03 19.21
CA ASN A 109 10.95 4.43 20.57
C ASN A 109 10.63 3.39 21.66
N LYS A 110 10.94 2.12 21.40
CA LYS A 110 10.66 0.95 22.25
C LYS A 110 9.18 0.49 22.28
N THR A 111 8.25 1.26 21.73
CA THR A 111 6.87 0.81 21.53
C THR A 111 6.79 -0.10 20.31
N ARG A 112 6.31 -1.32 20.50
CA ARG A 112 6.08 -2.32 19.44
C ARG A 112 4.65 -2.19 18.94
N ILE A 113 4.50 -1.94 17.65
CA ILE A 113 3.22 -1.74 16.99
C ILE A 113 3.04 -2.85 15.96
N LEU A 114 1.92 -3.55 16.03
CA LEU A 114 1.49 -4.51 15.01
C LEU A 114 0.68 -3.77 13.95
N ILE A 115 1.07 -3.86 12.69
CA ILE A 115 0.36 -3.21 11.59
C ILE A 115 -0.12 -4.29 10.63
N GLY A 116 -1.43 -4.38 10.46
CA GLY A 116 -2.10 -5.33 9.59
C GLY A 116 -2.78 -4.63 8.43
N THR A 117 -2.81 -5.32 7.30
CA THR A 117 -3.77 -5.03 6.25
C THR A 117 -4.56 -6.26 5.89
N ALA A 118 -5.84 -6.08 5.61
CA ALA A 118 -6.72 -7.17 5.24
C ALA A 118 -7.74 -6.72 4.20
N TYR A 119 -8.06 -7.61 3.28
CA TYR A 119 -9.07 -7.38 2.26
C TYR A 119 -10.14 -8.45 2.37
N ARG A 120 -11.41 -8.02 2.38
CA ARG A 120 -12.56 -8.93 2.35
C ARG A 120 -13.26 -8.81 1.00
N PRO A 121 -13.16 -9.82 0.13
CA PRO A 121 -14.03 -9.90 -1.04
C PRO A 121 -15.50 -10.03 -0.63
N GLN A 122 -16.42 -9.50 -1.43
CA GLN A 122 -17.85 -9.45 -1.07
C GLN A 122 -18.48 -10.83 -0.80
N TRP A 123 -17.98 -11.90 -1.44
CA TRP A 123 -18.44 -13.28 -1.27
C TRP A 123 -17.90 -13.97 -0.01
N VAL A 124 -16.83 -13.44 0.60
CA VAL A 124 -16.26 -14.03 1.82
C VAL A 124 -17.19 -13.76 3.00
N ASN A 125 -17.44 -14.80 3.81
CA ASN A 125 -18.31 -14.67 4.98
C ASN A 125 -17.70 -13.69 6.00
N VAL A 126 -18.54 -12.79 6.54
CA VAL A 126 -18.10 -11.74 7.48
C VAL A 126 -17.53 -12.33 8.77
N ASP A 127 -18.12 -13.40 9.29
CA ASP A 127 -17.69 -14.05 10.53
C ASP A 127 -16.36 -14.81 10.32
N ASN A 128 -16.15 -15.44 9.16
CA ASN A 128 -14.84 -16.03 8.81
C ASN A 128 -13.75 -14.96 8.72
N PHE A 129 -14.04 -13.84 8.04
CA PHE A 129 -13.11 -12.74 7.88
C PHE A 129 -12.69 -12.14 9.24
N LEU A 130 -13.67 -11.71 10.04
CA LEU A 130 -13.41 -11.14 11.36
C LEU A 130 -12.79 -12.17 12.30
N GLY A 131 -13.23 -13.43 12.25
CA GLY A 131 -12.63 -14.52 13.04
C GLY A 131 -11.15 -14.73 12.73
N SER A 132 -10.75 -14.67 11.46
CA SER A 132 -9.34 -14.79 11.07
C SER A 132 -8.47 -13.64 11.59
N LEU A 133 -9.02 -12.42 11.58
CA LEU A 133 -8.35 -11.24 12.13
C LEU A 133 -8.24 -11.34 13.65
N THR A 134 -9.29 -11.79 14.33
CA THR A 134 -9.31 -12.06 15.77
C THR A 134 -8.28 -13.12 16.15
N ASP A 135 -8.20 -14.23 15.43
CA ASP A 135 -7.21 -15.30 15.66
C ASP A 135 -5.78 -14.72 15.55
N THR A 136 -5.52 -13.87 14.55
CA THR A 136 -4.20 -13.24 14.41
C THR A 136 -3.90 -12.27 15.54
N LEU A 137 -4.81 -11.35 15.88
CA LEU A 137 -4.61 -10.37 16.96
C LEU A 137 -4.39 -11.05 18.31
N THR A 138 -5.17 -12.10 18.61
CA THR A 138 -5.04 -12.87 19.86
C THR A 138 -3.77 -13.70 19.93
N SER A 139 -3.21 -14.13 18.79
CA SER A 139 -1.91 -14.82 18.73
C SER A 139 -0.71 -13.87 18.93
N GLN A 140 -0.89 -12.58 18.66
CA GLN A 140 0.16 -11.55 18.67
C GLN A 140 0.07 -10.66 19.92
N THR A 141 0.12 -11.26 21.12
CA THR A 141 -0.02 -10.51 22.40
C THR A 141 1.21 -9.68 22.79
N ASN A 142 2.30 -9.79 22.04
CA ASN A 142 3.57 -9.13 22.33
C ASN A 142 3.66 -7.70 21.79
N PHE A 143 2.55 -7.04 21.44
CA PHE A 143 2.56 -5.68 20.90
C PHE A 143 1.84 -4.73 21.86
N ASP A 144 2.32 -3.49 21.93
CA ASP A 144 1.75 -2.46 22.80
C ASP A 144 0.48 -1.86 22.18
N TYR A 145 0.42 -1.83 20.84
CA TYR A 145 -0.70 -1.34 20.05
C TYR A 145 -0.82 -2.11 18.74
N PHE A 146 -1.99 -2.05 18.12
CA PHE A 146 -2.19 -2.51 16.74
C PHE A 146 -2.86 -1.46 15.86
N ILE A 147 -2.57 -1.53 14.56
CA ILE A 147 -3.22 -0.73 13.51
C ILE A 147 -3.62 -1.69 12.40
N LEU A 148 -4.91 -1.86 12.18
CA LEU A 148 -5.47 -2.70 11.12
C LEU A 148 -6.15 -1.81 10.08
N LEU A 149 -5.69 -1.87 8.83
CA LEU A 149 -6.25 -1.10 7.73
C LEU A 149 -6.76 -2.02 6.62
N GLY A 150 -7.96 -1.80 6.12
CA GLY A 150 -8.45 -2.66 5.05
C GLY A 150 -9.78 -2.26 4.45
N ASP A 151 -10.03 -2.72 3.23
CA ASP A 151 -11.37 -2.74 2.66
C ASP A 151 -12.12 -4.00 3.13
N PHE A 152 -13.12 -3.77 3.97
CA PHE A 152 -13.95 -4.82 4.54
C PHE A 152 -15.16 -5.15 3.65
N ASN A 153 -15.42 -4.34 2.62
CA ASN A 153 -16.62 -4.42 1.79
C ASN A 153 -17.91 -4.51 2.64
N ILE A 154 -17.97 -3.75 3.73
CA ILE A 154 -19.12 -3.60 4.62
C ILE A 154 -19.32 -2.10 4.86
N ASN A 155 -20.45 -1.55 4.43
CA ASN A 155 -20.73 -0.13 4.60
C ASN A 155 -21.12 0.17 6.04
N ILE A 156 -20.18 0.66 6.86
CA ILE A 156 -20.46 0.86 8.30
C ILE A 156 -21.41 2.03 8.57
N LEU A 157 -21.62 2.91 7.58
CA LEU A 157 -22.58 4.01 7.65
C LEU A 157 -24.03 3.50 7.54
N ASP A 158 -24.24 2.32 6.94
CA ASP A 158 -25.56 1.71 6.89
C ASP A 158 -25.86 0.99 8.21
N THR A 159 -26.52 1.70 9.12
CA THR A 159 -26.90 1.16 10.42
C THR A 159 -28.05 0.15 10.35
N ASN A 160 -28.74 0.06 9.20
CA ASN A 160 -29.86 -0.87 9.01
C ASN A 160 -29.38 -2.21 8.45
N ASP A 161 -28.16 -2.28 7.87
CA ASP A 161 -27.58 -3.55 7.44
C ASP A 161 -27.16 -4.39 8.66
N SER A 162 -27.73 -5.59 8.75
CA SER A 162 -27.35 -6.64 9.70
C SER A 162 -25.84 -6.92 9.75
N LYS A 163 -25.13 -6.76 8.62
CA LYS A 163 -23.68 -6.97 8.52
C LYS A 163 -22.89 -5.94 9.31
N THR A 164 -23.41 -4.72 9.48
CA THR A 164 -22.77 -3.62 10.23
C THR A 164 -22.66 -3.91 11.73
N LEU A 165 -23.47 -4.84 12.27
CA LEU A 165 -23.37 -5.25 13.66
C LEU A 165 -22.07 -6.01 13.95
N ARG A 166 -21.56 -6.78 12.98
CA ARG A 166 -20.38 -7.63 13.17
C ARG A 166 -19.09 -6.82 13.36
N PRO A 167 -18.75 -5.81 12.53
CA PRO A 167 -17.64 -4.92 12.82
C PRO A 167 -17.76 -4.22 14.19
N LYS A 168 -18.96 -3.78 14.60
CA LYS A 168 -19.15 -3.16 15.93
C LYS A 168 -18.83 -4.12 17.08
N GLN A 169 -19.24 -5.39 16.96
CA GLN A 169 -18.89 -6.44 17.91
C GLN A 169 -17.37 -6.68 17.93
N PHE A 170 -16.74 -6.74 16.75
CA PHE A 170 -15.29 -6.89 16.62
C PHE A 170 -14.51 -5.74 17.28
N LEU A 171 -14.92 -4.49 17.08
CA LEU A 171 -14.32 -3.31 17.72
C LEU A 171 -14.44 -3.40 19.25
N THR A 172 -15.61 -3.78 19.74
CA THR A 172 -15.85 -3.96 21.18
C THR A 172 -14.96 -5.06 21.76
N TYR A 173 -14.89 -6.21 21.08
CA TYR A 173 -14.09 -7.37 21.51
C TYR A 173 -12.59 -7.06 21.56
N THR A 174 -12.09 -6.33 20.57
CA THR A 174 -10.67 -5.95 20.47
C THR A 174 -10.32 -4.68 21.25
N ASN A 175 -11.28 -4.09 21.96
CA ASN A 175 -11.15 -2.82 22.68
C ASN A 175 -10.51 -1.72 21.81
N SER A 176 -11.00 -1.59 20.58
CA SER A 176 -10.46 -0.70 19.56
C SER A 176 -11.54 0.17 18.93
N SER A 177 -11.14 1.10 18.08
CA SER A 177 -12.06 1.98 17.36
C SER A 177 -11.67 2.10 15.89
N ASN A 178 -12.67 2.28 15.02
CA ASN A 178 -12.41 2.75 13.66
C ASN A 178 -12.25 4.28 13.67
N CYS A 179 -11.17 4.79 13.09
CA CYS A 179 -10.83 6.21 13.13
C CYS A 179 -11.42 7.01 11.96
N ILE A 180 -11.92 6.34 10.93
CA ILE A 180 -12.51 7.00 9.76
C ILE A 180 -14.02 7.11 9.94
N SER A 181 -14.58 8.31 9.78
CA SER A 181 -16.01 8.56 9.94
C SER A 181 -16.69 9.07 8.67
N GLU A 182 -15.93 9.42 7.64
CA GLU A 182 -16.40 9.92 6.36
C GLU A 182 -16.39 8.82 5.29
N PRO A 183 -17.19 8.92 4.21
CA PRO A 183 -17.20 7.94 3.14
C PRO A 183 -15.83 7.79 2.46
N THR A 184 -15.50 6.56 2.07
CA THR A 184 -14.20 6.22 1.47
C THR A 184 -14.33 5.59 0.10
N HIS A 185 -15.52 5.12 -0.28
CA HIS A 185 -15.81 4.59 -1.60
C HIS A 185 -16.99 5.34 -2.22
N PHE A 186 -16.81 5.79 -3.46
CA PHE A 186 -17.70 6.67 -4.18
C PHE A 186 -18.05 6.07 -5.54
N THR A 187 -19.34 5.90 -5.79
CA THR A 187 -19.87 5.57 -7.11
C THR A 187 -20.59 6.80 -7.69
N ARG A 188 -21.25 6.65 -8.84
CA ARG A 188 -22.06 7.72 -9.42
C ARG A 188 -23.17 8.20 -8.47
N ASP A 189 -23.77 7.25 -7.74
CA ASP A 189 -25.03 7.48 -7.01
C ASP A 189 -24.94 7.12 -5.52
N SER A 190 -23.75 6.71 -5.03
CA SER A 190 -23.57 6.33 -3.63
C SER A 190 -22.20 6.73 -3.06
N ALA A 191 -22.17 6.93 -1.75
CA ALA A 191 -20.95 7.13 -0.97
C ALA A 191 -21.02 6.19 0.25
N THR A 192 -20.04 5.31 0.40
CA THR A 192 -20.00 4.26 1.41
C THR A 192 -18.67 4.30 2.17
N LEU A 193 -18.68 3.90 3.44
CA LEU A 193 -17.47 3.72 4.24
C LEU A 193 -17.18 2.24 4.38
N ILE A 194 -16.23 1.76 3.57
CA ILE A 194 -15.83 0.34 3.51
C ILE A 194 -14.34 0.13 3.83
N GLU A 195 -13.52 1.17 3.63
CA GLU A 195 -12.13 1.23 4.08
C GLU A 195 -12.07 1.63 5.55
N LEU A 196 -11.63 0.72 6.41
CA LEU A 196 -11.56 0.95 7.84
C LEU A 196 -10.11 1.08 8.30
N VAL A 197 -9.90 1.90 9.33
CA VAL A 197 -8.65 1.98 10.08
C VAL A 197 -8.97 1.74 11.55
N ILE A 198 -8.75 0.51 11.99
CA ILE A 198 -9.09 0.00 13.31
C ILE A 198 -7.84 -0.05 14.18
N THR A 199 -7.89 0.58 15.36
CA THR A 199 -6.72 0.69 16.23
C THR A 199 -7.11 0.97 17.69
N ASP A 200 -6.23 0.56 18.60
CA ASP A 200 -6.21 0.94 20.01
C ASP A 200 -5.17 2.05 20.31
N ALA A 201 -4.44 2.51 19.29
CA ALA A 201 -3.48 3.59 19.40
C ALA A 201 -4.14 4.97 19.32
N ARG A 202 -3.48 5.97 19.93
CA ARG A 202 -3.94 7.36 19.86
C ARG A 202 -3.70 7.95 18.47
N VAL A 203 -4.79 8.27 17.78
CA VAL A 203 -4.80 9.03 16.51
C VAL A 203 -4.77 10.54 16.79
N THR A 204 -4.03 11.28 15.96
CA THR A 204 -3.99 12.75 16.00
C THR A 204 -4.75 13.40 14.86
N ASN A 205 -4.67 12.85 13.64
CA ASN A 205 -5.40 13.35 12.48
C ASN A 205 -5.81 12.19 11.57
N THR A 206 -6.88 12.40 10.80
CA THR A 206 -7.31 11.53 9.71
C THR A 206 -7.54 12.37 8.46
N PHE A 207 -7.25 11.78 7.30
CA PHE A 207 -7.48 12.41 6.01
C PHE A 207 -8.03 11.38 5.04
N VAL A 208 -9.20 11.66 4.45
CA VAL A 208 -9.74 10.90 3.32
C VAL A 208 -9.68 11.76 2.08
N LYS A 209 -8.94 11.29 1.06
CA LYS A 209 -8.66 12.03 -0.17
C LYS A 209 -9.19 11.25 -1.36
N HIS A 210 -10.41 11.57 -1.79
CA HIS A 210 -10.96 11.02 -3.02
C HIS A 210 -10.40 11.76 -4.24
N THR A 211 -9.88 11.00 -5.21
CA THR A 211 -9.47 11.53 -6.51
C THR A 211 -10.20 10.71 -7.56
N PRO A 212 -11.24 11.24 -8.23
CA PRO A 212 -12.06 10.47 -9.17
C PRO A 212 -11.26 9.75 -10.28
N LYS A 213 -10.14 10.33 -10.71
CA LYS A 213 -9.22 9.71 -11.69
C LYS A 213 -8.58 8.41 -11.17
N LEU A 214 -8.38 8.30 -9.86
CA LEU A 214 -7.85 7.11 -9.18
C LEU A 214 -8.90 6.02 -8.95
N GLY A 215 -10.17 6.28 -9.26
CA GLY A 215 -11.27 5.32 -9.11
C GLY A 215 -12.27 5.74 -8.03
N GLY A 216 -13.13 4.80 -7.65
CA GLY A 216 -14.16 5.02 -6.63
C GLY A 216 -13.60 5.10 -5.22
N HIS A 217 -12.44 4.50 -4.94
CA HIS A 217 -11.86 4.45 -3.61
C HIS A 217 -11.00 5.67 -3.30
N ALA A 218 -11.10 6.15 -2.08
CA ALA A 218 -10.32 7.26 -1.56
C ALA A 218 -9.00 6.78 -0.98
N PHE A 219 -8.03 7.67 -0.99
CA PHE A 219 -6.76 7.50 -0.29
C PHE A 219 -6.97 7.87 1.18
N VAL A 220 -6.71 6.94 2.10
CA VAL A 220 -6.89 7.15 3.54
C VAL A 220 -5.54 7.32 4.19
N LEU A 221 -5.37 8.34 5.02
CA LEU A 221 -4.15 8.62 5.78
C LEU A 221 -4.51 8.89 7.24
N VAL A 222 -3.73 8.33 8.16
CA VAL A 222 -3.93 8.47 9.60
C VAL A 222 -2.60 8.79 10.27
N ASP A 223 -2.58 9.91 10.98
CA ASP A 223 -1.47 10.30 11.84
C ASP A 223 -1.65 9.71 13.23
N PHE A 224 -0.63 9.00 13.71
CA PHE A 224 -0.60 8.46 15.05
C PHE A 224 0.30 9.29 15.96
N HIS A 225 -0.05 9.33 17.26
CA HIS A 225 0.73 9.99 18.31
C HIS A 225 1.99 9.20 18.70
N PHE A 226 2.77 8.79 17.72
CA PHE A 226 4.10 8.23 17.90
C PHE A 226 5.14 9.22 17.38
N LYS A 227 6.21 9.43 18.15
CA LYS A 227 7.33 10.24 17.69
C LYS A 227 8.04 9.48 16.58
N LYS A 228 7.92 9.97 15.34
CA LYS A 228 8.46 9.33 14.13
C LYS A 228 9.89 8.83 14.34
N PRO A 229 10.20 7.59 13.95
CA PRO A 229 11.56 7.09 14.03
C PRO A 229 12.50 7.99 13.23
N LYS A 230 13.73 8.19 13.73
CA LYS A 230 14.77 8.86 12.94
C LYS A 230 15.09 7.96 11.75
N ILE A 231 14.57 8.32 10.59
CA ILE A 231 14.94 7.71 9.31
C ILE A 231 16.43 8.00 9.12
N ALA A 232 17.24 6.95 9.05
CA ALA A 232 18.66 7.11 8.72
C ALA A 232 18.77 7.80 7.35
N PRO A 233 19.67 8.79 7.19
CA PRO A 233 19.88 9.43 5.89
C PRO A 233 20.30 8.37 4.87
N ILE A 234 19.56 8.31 3.78
CA ILE A 234 19.86 7.41 2.66
C ILE A 234 20.77 8.18 1.71
N GLN A 235 21.93 7.63 1.39
CA GLN A 235 22.73 8.13 0.28
C GLN A 235 22.03 7.70 -1.01
N GLN A 236 21.50 8.69 -1.74
CA GLN A 236 20.95 8.47 -3.06
C GLN A 236 21.89 9.09 -4.09
N ILE A 237 22.29 8.28 -5.07
CA ILE A 237 22.99 8.78 -6.25
C ILE A 237 21.92 9.33 -7.18
N ILE A 238 21.85 10.65 -7.27
CA ILE A 238 20.97 11.34 -8.22
C ILE A 238 21.79 11.77 -9.43
N ARG A 239 21.20 11.70 -10.63
CA ARG A 239 21.77 12.35 -11.80
C ARG A 239 21.42 13.84 -11.72
N PRO A 240 22.39 14.76 -11.75
CA PRO A 240 22.09 16.18 -11.65
C PRO A 240 21.63 16.71 -13.02
N ILE A 241 20.40 16.38 -13.41
CA ILE A 241 19.82 16.72 -14.73
C ILE A 241 19.86 18.24 -14.99
N LYS A 242 19.68 19.05 -13.94
CA LYS A 242 19.71 20.52 -14.04
C LYS A 242 21.11 21.09 -14.36
N SER A 243 22.16 20.35 -14.07
CA SER A 243 23.55 20.76 -14.34
C SER A 243 24.20 19.81 -15.34
N ILE A 244 23.42 19.21 -16.23
CA ILE A 244 23.95 18.36 -17.28
C ILE A 244 24.84 19.21 -18.21
N ASN A 245 26.02 18.71 -18.53
CA ASN A 245 26.84 19.32 -19.57
C ASN A 245 26.21 18.99 -20.92
N MET A 246 25.45 19.94 -21.46
CA MET A 246 24.73 19.77 -22.72
C MET A 246 25.65 19.47 -23.90
N LEU A 247 26.85 20.04 -23.93
CA LEU A 247 27.81 19.81 -25.02
C LEU A 247 28.33 18.37 -25.00
N ALA A 248 28.73 17.86 -23.83
CA ALA A 248 29.14 16.47 -23.67
C ALA A 248 27.99 15.51 -23.97
N PHE A 249 26.77 15.83 -23.52
CA PHE A 249 25.59 15.02 -23.78
C PHE A 249 25.27 14.91 -25.29
N LEU A 250 25.31 16.02 -26.02
CA LEU A 250 25.08 16.06 -27.47
C LEU A 250 26.21 15.33 -28.22
N SER A 251 27.47 15.58 -27.85
CA SER A 251 28.62 14.88 -28.43
C SER A 251 28.51 13.37 -28.30
N ASP A 252 28.07 12.88 -27.14
CA ASP A 252 27.85 11.46 -26.94
C ASP A 252 26.68 10.93 -27.78
N LEU A 253 25.62 11.71 -28.03
CA LEU A 253 24.49 11.31 -28.87
C LEU A 253 24.88 11.25 -30.34
N GLU A 254 25.73 12.18 -30.79
CA GLU A 254 26.29 12.18 -32.15
C GLU A 254 27.23 11.00 -32.38
N ALA A 255 27.95 10.56 -31.35
CA ALA A 255 28.83 9.40 -31.42
C ALA A 255 28.07 8.06 -31.56
N ILE A 256 26.76 8.03 -31.33
CA ILE A 256 25.94 6.82 -31.50
C ILE A 256 25.65 6.63 -32.99
N ASN A 257 26.01 5.45 -33.51
CA ASN A 257 25.55 5.03 -34.83
C ASN A 257 24.05 4.69 -34.78
N TRP A 258 23.20 5.65 -35.13
CA TRP A 258 21.74 5.53 -35.09
C TRP A 258 21.17 4.54 -36.10
N ASP A 259 21.84 4.33 -37.24
CA ASP A 259 21.37 3.39 -38.27
C ASP A 259 21.25 1.96 -37.73
N THR A 260 22.18 1.59 -36.83
CA THR A 260 22.16 0.28 -36.17
C THR A 260 21.01 0.11 -35.17
N ILE A 261 20.42 1.21 -34.69
CA ILE A 261 19.29 1.19 -33.75
C ILE A 261 17.97 1.25 -34.51
N ILE A 262 17.89 2.13 -35.52
CA ILE A 262 16.67 2.36 -36.29
C ILE A 262 16.36 1.16 -37.21
N GLY A 263 17.36 0.35 -37.55
CA GLY A 263 17.19 -0.85 -38.36
C GLY A 263 16.40 -2.00 -37.73
N PHE A 264 16.11 -1.95 -36.42
CA PHE A 264 15.26 -2.97 -35.78
C PHE A 264 13.78 -2.76 -36.11
N SER A 265 13.00 -3.84 -36.19
CA SER A 265 11.55 -3.74 -36.42
C SER A 265 10.74 -3.59 -35.12
N CYS A 266 11.35 -3.90 -33.97
CA CYS A 266 10.70 -3.90 -32.67
C CYS A 266 11.22 -2.75 -31.79
N VAL A 267 10.29 -1.91 -31.32
CA VAL A 267 10.61 -0.75 -30.45
C VAL A 267 11.36 -1.17 -29.18
N ASN A 268 11.02 -2.31 -28.58
CA ASN A 268 11.71 -2.80 -27.38
C ASN A 268 13.18 -3.13 -27.66
N GLN A 269 13.51 -3.63 -28.87
CA GLN A 269 14.88 -3.89 -29.27
C GLN A 269 15.65 -2.58 -29.51
N MET A 270 15.02 -1.59 -30.14
CA MET A 270 15.61 -0.25 -30.31
C MET A 270 15.99 0.37 -28.97
N VAL A 271 15.06 0.35 -27.99
CA VAL A 271 15.28 0.91 -26.65
C VAL A 271 16.37 0.15 -25.89
N SER A 272 16.41 -1.18 -26.00
CA SER A 272 17.44 -2.01 -25.39
C SER A 272 18.83 -1.69 -25.93
N GLU A 273 18.99 -1.64 -27.26
CA GLU A 273 20.29 -1.35 -27.89
C GLU A 273 20.76 0.09 -27.65
N PHE A 274 19.85 1.07 -27.66
CA PHE A 274 20.16 2.44 -27.24
C PHE A 274 20.68 2.47 -25.80
N SER A 275 19.97 1.79 -24.89
CA SER A 275 20.31 1.78 -23.47
C SER A 275 21.66 1.12 -23.21
N LYS A 276 21.94 0.02 -23.90
CA LYS A 276 23.23 -0.68 -23.84
C LYS A 276 24.38 0.20 -24.33
N LYS A 277 24.23 0.86 -25.48
CA LYS A 277 25.27 1.72 -26.06
C LYS A 277 25.54 2.97 -25.23
N LYS A 278 24.49 3.60 -24.69
CA LYS A 278 24.62 4.88 -23.99
C LYS A 278 24.92 4.74 -22.50
N PHE A 279 24.41 3.70 -21.84
CA PHE A 279 24.48 3.57 -20.39
C PHE A 279 25.25 2.34 -19.90
N GLY A 280 25.62 1.40 -20.79
CA GLY A 280 26.34 0.18 -20.41
C GLY A 280 25.53 -0.75 -19.51
N ILE A 281 24.21 -0.61 -19.49
CA ILE A 281 23.30 -1.40 -18.65
C ILE A 281 22.86 -2.63 -19.47
N ILE A 282 23.05 -3.82 -18.88
CA ILE A 282 22.50 -5.11 -19.36
C ILE A 282 21.11 -5.28 -18.76
#